data_AF-A0A0R3Q1R0-F1
#
_entry.id   AF-A0A0R3Q1R0-F1
#
_cell.length_a   1.000
_cell.length_b   1.000
_cell.length_c   1.000
_cell.angle_alpha   90.00
_cell.angle_beta   90.00
_cell.angle_gamma   90.00
#
_symmetry.space_group_name_H-M   'P 1'
#
loop_
_entity.id
_entity.type
_entity.pdbx_description
1 polymer ?
#
loop_
_entity_poly.entity_id
_entity_poly.type
_entity_poly.pdbx_seq_one_letter_code
_entity_poly.pdbx_strand_id
1 'polypeptide(L)'
;MRYREKERTRETQHFGKDFIFKGSEWSISHIVLALYQGNWAYGGYGVLNYGMEDIKIKDFKRTVPRAVLTGLFGSAFVYVLTNVAYFTVLTPQEMLESSAVATTVLAMAFCLIGDVYVLVSYLTITAVAATMFSVGALVFIKWKKIPVSANAVKVNFFHTTF
;
A
#
# COMPACT_ATOMS: atom_id res chain seq x y z
N MET A 1 10.55 39.72 -17.83
CA MET A 1 10.11 39.59 -16.41
C MET A 1 8.85 38.74 -16.23
N ARG A 2 7.85 38.78 -17.13
CA ARG A 2 6.62 37.96 -17.03
C ARG A 2 6.79 36.42 -17.10
N TYR A 3 7.91 35.91 -17.65
CA TYR A 3 8.19 34.47 -17.67
C TYR A 3 8.59 33.92 -16.30
N ARG A 4 9.29 34.72 -15.49
CA ARG A 4 9.78 34.33 -14.16
C ARG A 4 8.65 34.30 -13.11
N GLU A 5 7.57 35.01 -13.39
CA GLU A 5 6.37 35.08 -12.55
C GLU A 5 5.43 33.90 -12.82
N LYS A 6 5.38 33.42 -14.07
CA LYS A 6 4.65 32.20 -14.46
C LYS A 6 5.26 30.94 -13.85
N GLU A 7 6.59 30.90 -13.69
CA GLU A 7 7.26 29.82 -12.96
C GLU A 7 7.01 29.90 -11.45
N ARG A 8 7.04 31.10 -10.86
CA ARG A 8 6.73 31.29 -9.43
C ARG A 8 5.27 30.94 -9.08
N THR A 9 4.33 31.11 -10.01
CA THR A 9 2.93 30.71 -9.81
C THR A 9 2.68 29.21 -9.97
N ARG A 10 3.60 28.45 -10.57
CA ARG A 10 3.44 26.99 -10.74
C ARG A 10 3.71 26.21 -9.45
N GLU A 11 4.57 26.73 -8.56
CA GLU A 11 5.08 25.94 -7.44
C GLU A 11 4.09 25.74 -6.27
N THR A 12 2.96 26.46 -6.21
CA THR A 12 2.00 26.33 -5.08
C THR A 12 0.52 26.30 -5.45
N GLN A 13 0.15 26.29 -6.75
CA GLN A 13 -1.26 26.31 -7.16
C GLN A 13 -2.00 25.00 -6.91
N HIS A 14 -1.29 23.86 -6.88
CA HIS A 14 -1.93 22.55 -6.69
C HIS A 14 -2.55 22.37 -5.30
N PHE A 15 -2.12 23.16 -4.30
CA PHE A 15 -2.66 23.12 -2.94
C PHE A 15 -3.72 24.20 -2.65
N GLY A 16 -4.17 24.95 -3.66
CA GLY A 16 -5.28 25.88 -3.50
C GLY A 16 -6.57 25.13 -3.18
N LYS A 17 -7.34 25.57 -2.17
CA LYS A 17 -8.63 24.96 -1.81
C LYS A 17 -9.58 24.87 -3.01
N ASP A 18 -9.52 25.86 -3.90
CA ASP A 18 -10.35 25.95 -5.11
C ASP A 18 -9.94 24.96 -6.21
N PHE A 19 -8.77 24.33 -6.09
CA PHE A 19 -8.21 23.40 -7.07
C PHE A 19 -8.21 21.95 -6.58
N ILE A 20 -7.87 21.68 -5.31
CA ILE A 20 -7.79 20.30 -4.77
C ILE A 20 -9.14 19.61 -4.73
N PHE A 21 -10.21 20.33 -4.37
CA PHE A 21 -11.55 19.76 -4.22
C PHE A 21 -12.45 19.97 -5.44
N LYS A 22 -11.86 20.49 -6.54
CA LYS A 22 -12.61 20.82 -7.74
C LYS A 22 -13.03 19.53 -8.45
N GLY A 23 -14.34 19.30 -8.54
CA GLY A 23 -14.89 18.08 -9.14
C GLY A 23 -14.93 16.87 -8.19
N SER A 24 -14.77 17.08 -6.88
CA SER A 24 -14.94 16.00 -5.90
C SER A 24 -16.41 15.63 -5.72
N GLU A 25 -16.71 14.33 -5.91
CA GLU A 25 -18.01 13.73 -5.65
C GLU A 25 -18.14 13.34 -4.16
N TRP A 26 -18.98 14.06 -3.42
CA TRP A 26 -19.18 13.87 -1.98
C TRP A 26 -20.30 12.86 -1.65
N SER A 27 -20.74 12.07 -2.62
CA SER A 27 -21.71 11.01 -2.35
C SER A 27 -21.12 9.96 -1.40
N ILE A 28 -21.99 9.39 -0.56
CA ILE A 28 -21.60 8.35 0.40
C ILE A 28 -20.92 7.17 -0.32
N SER A 29 -21.43 6.78 -1.49
CA SER A 29 -20.87 5.69 -2.29
C SER A 29 -19.43 5.97 -2.74
N HIS A 30 -19.13 7.19 -3.20
CA HIS A 30 -17.77 7.58 -3.62
C HIS A 30 -16.81 7.64 -2.43
N ILE A 31 -17.27 8.09 -1.26
CA ILE A 31 -16.47 8.09 -0.03
C ILE A 31 -16.13 6.66 0.41
N VAL A 32 -17.11 5.74 0.38
CA VAL A 32 -16.89 4.33 0.74
C VAL A 32 -15.91 3.66 -0.23
N LEU A 33 -16.03 3.93 -1.53
CA LEU A 33 -15.09 3.43 -2.53
C LEU A 33 -13.66 3.96 -2.31
N ALA A 34 -13.53 5.25 -1.98
CA ALA A 34 -12.23 5.84 -1.67
C ALA A 34 -11.59 5.20 -0.43
N LEU A 35 -12.37 4.96 0.63
CA LEU A 35 -11.92 4.25 1.83
C LEU A 35 -11.54 2.79 1.53
N TYR A 36 -12.30 2.11 0.67
CA TYR A 36 -12.00 0.73 0.26
C TYR A 36 -10.64 0.64 -0.46
N GLN A 37 -10.39 1.54 -1.42
CA GLN A 37 -9.11 1.61 -2.13
C GLN A 37 -7.97 1.99 -1.17
N GLY A 38 -8.22 2.92 -0.25
CA GLY A 38 -7.26 3.28 0.80
C GLY A 38 -6.91 2.08 1.69
N ASN A 39 -7.91 1.31 2.13
CA ASN A 39 -7.69 0.11 2.94
C ASN A 39 -6.90 -0.97 2.19
N TRP A 40 -7.17 -1.17 0.90
CA TRP A 40 -6.41 -2.11 0.07
C TRP A 40 -4.92 -1.75 0.04
N ALA A 41 -4.59 -0.45 0.00
CA ALA A 41 -3.22 0.02 0.01
C ALA A 41 -2.46 -0.30 1.32
N TYR A 42 -3.15 -0.46 2.46
CA TYR A 42 -2.57 -0.90 3.74
C TYR A 42 -2.72 -2.42 3.99
N GLY A 43 -3.14 -3.17 2.97
CA GLY A 43 -3.27 -4.62 3.05
C GLY A 43 -1.93 -5.34 3.30
N GLY A 44 -2.00 -6.58 3.79
CA GLY A 44 -0.82 -7.44 3.97
C GLY A 44 -0.37 -7.65 5.41
N TYR A 45 -0.96 -6.92 6.38
CA TYR A 45 -0.68 -7.10 7.81
C TYR A 45 -0.95 -8.54 8.32
N GLY A 46 -1.83 -9.30 7.65
CA GLY A 46 -2.15 -10.68 8.02
C GLY A 46 -0.97 -11.65 7.94
N VAL A 47 0.03 -11.37 7.10
CA VAL A 47 1.25 -12.20 6.99
C VAL A 47 2.09 -12.16 8.26
N LEU A 48 2.06 -11.04 8.98
CA LEU A 48 2.80 -10.86 10.23
C LEU A 48 2.32 -11.82 11.33
N ASN A 49 1.04 -12.23 11.27
CA ASN A 49 0.48 -13.17 12.24
C ASN A 49 1.10 -14.56 12.14
N TYR A 50 1.50 -14.99 10.93
CA TYR A 50 2.14 -16.30 10.75
C TYR A 50 3.58 -16.33 11.28
N GLY A 51 4.33 -15.22 11.14
CA GLY A 51 5.70 -15.13 11.64
C GLY A 51 5.83 -14.90 13.15
N MET A 52 4.75 -14.48 13.82
CA MET A 52 4.76 -14.22 15.26
C MET A 52 4.97 -15.49 16.10
N GLU A 53 4.62 -16.68 15.60
CA GLU A 53 4.79 -17.95 16.32
C GLU A 53 6.27 -18.36 16.46
N ASP A 54 7.12 -17.97 15.51
CA ASP A 54 8.54 -18.34 15.47
C ASP A 54 9.45 -17.40 16.29
N ILE A 55 8.95 -16.21 16.65
CA ILE A 55 9.75 -15.21 17.38
C ILE A 55 9.58 -15.45 18.89
N LYS A 56 10.66 -15.87 19.56
CA LYS A 56 10.75 -15.90 21.04
C LYS A 56 10.85 -14.48 21.60
N ILE A 57 9.72 -13.77 21.63
CA ILE A 57 9.65 -12.40 22.15
C ILE A 57 9.58 -12.44 23.69
N LYS A 58 10.54 -11.79 24.34
CA LYS A 58 10.46 -11.49 25.77
C LYS A 58 9.27 -10.53 25.99
N ASP A 59 8.29 -10.94 26.77
CA ASP A 59 7.04 -10.20 27.04
C ASP A 59 6.13 -9.94 25.83
N PHE A 60 5.72 -11.01 25.14
CA PHE A 60 4.77 -10.99 24.00
C PHE A 60 3.57 -10.04 24.20
N LYS A 61 2.92 -10.08 25.38
CA LYS A 61 1.73 -9.27 25.71
C LYS A 61 1.96 -7.75 25.63
N ARG A 62 3.20 -7.27 25.77
CA ARG A 62 3.54 -5.84 25.72
C ARG A 62 4.26 -5.43 24.44
N THR A 63 5.07 -6.32 23.89
CA THR A 63 5.89 -6.01 22.72
C THR A 63 5.09 -6.04 21.42
N VAL A 64 4.15 -6.98 21.28
CA VAL A 64 3.29 -7.08 20.09
C VAL A 64 2.44 -5.83 19.84
N PRO A 65 1.65 -5.31 20.80
CA PRO A 65 0.84 -4.11 20.55
C PRO A 65 1.72 -2.89 20.25
N ARG A 66 2.91 -2.78 20.85
CA ARG A 66 3.86 -1.70 20.56
C ARG A 66 4.40 -1.79 19.14
N ALA A 67 4.82 -2.99 18.71
CA ALA A 67 5.35 -3.23 17.37
C ALA A 67 4.30 -2.91 16.29
N VAL A 68 3.06 -3.37 16.48
CA VAL A 68 1.95 -3.07 15.58
C VAL A 68 1.69 -1.57 15.51
N LEU A 69 1.66 -0.89 16.65
CA LEU A 69 1.41 0.56 16.70
C LEU A 69 2.53 1.35 16.01
N THR A 70 3.80 1.02 16.26
CA THR A 70 4.93 1.65 15.59
C THR A 70 4.93 1.39 14.08
N GLY A 71 4.56 0.17 13.66
CA GLY A 71 4.44 -0.19 12.25
C GLY A 71 3.32 0.59 11.56
N LEU A 72 2.17 0.71 12.21
CA LEU A 72 1.02 1.46 11.71
C LEU A 72 1.34 2.95 11.54
N PHE A 73 1.97 3.58 12.55
CA PHE A 73 2.36 4.98 12.45
C PHE A 73 3.44 5.21 11.40
N GLY A 74 4.43 4.31 11.32
CA GLY A 74 5.49 4.39 10.33
C GLY A 74 4.96 4.30 8.90
N SER A 75 4.10 3.32 8.63
CA SER A 75 3.47 3.19 7.30
C SER A 75 2.55 4.36 7.00
N ALA A 76 1.70 4.79 7.94
CA ALA A 76 0.85 5.96 7.77
C ALA A 76 1.66 7.21 7.39
N PHE A 77 2.77 7.46 8.08
CA PHE A 77 3.64 8.60 7.80
C PHE A 77 4.22 8.57 6.39
N VAL A 78 4.78 7.43 5.97
CA VAL A 78 5.34 7.28 4.61
C VAL A 78 4.26 7.47 3.55
N TYR A 79 3.08 6.88 3.72
CA TYR A 79 1.98 7.04 2.76
C TYR A 79 1.52 8.48 2.63
N VAL A 80 1.40 9.22 3.74
CA VAL A 80 1.06 10.65 3.68
C VAL A 80 2.14 11.42 2.93
N LEU A 81 3.42 11.18 3.23
CA LEU A 81 4.52 11.84 2.53
C LEU A 81 4.54 11.52 1.03
N THR A 82 4.31 10.28 0.64
CA THR A 82 4.23 9.89 -0.78
C THR A 82 3.09 10.58 -1.50
N ASN A 83 1.90 10.65 -0.89
CA ASN A 83 0.77 11.38 -1.48
C ASN A 83 1.07 12.88 -1.62
N VAL A 84 1.67 13.51 -0.60
CA VAL A 84 2.10 14.91 -0.68
C VAL A 84 3.10 15.11 -1.83
N ALA A 85 4.08 14.20 -1.98
CA ALA A 85 5.02 14.25 -3.08
C ALA A 85 4.32 14.14 -4.45
N TYR A 86 3.33 13.26 -4.62
CA TYR A 86 2.55 13.17 -5.85
C TYR A 86 1.84 14.48 -6.21
N PHE A 87 1.17 15.12 -5.25
CA PHE A 87 0.48 16.39 -5.49
C PHE A 87 1.43 17.57 -5.78
N THR A 88 2.69 17.51 -5.35
CA THR A 88 3.69 18.52 -5.72
C THR A 88 4.14 18.42 -7.17
N VAL A 89 4.15 17.21 -7.74
CA VAL A 89 4.72 16.95 -9.06
C VAL A 89 3.65 16.90 -10.16
N LEU A 90 2.46 16.38 -9.86
CA LEU A 90 1.39 16.15 -10.83
C LEU A 90 0.15 16.98 -10.53
N THR A 91 -0.56 17.39 -11.59
CA THR A 91 -1.92 17.93 -11.46
C THR A 91 -2.95 16.81 -11.22
N PRO A 92 -4.12 17.09 -10.60
CA PRO A 92 -5.17 16.10 -10.40
C PRO A 92 -5.65 15.43 -11.69
N GLN A 93 -5.67 16.16 -12.80
CA GLN A 93 -6.06 15.62 -14.11
C GLN A 93 -5.02 14.63 -14.64
N GLU A 94 -3.72 14.97 -14.55
CA GLU A 94 -2.65 14.06 -14.94
C GLU A 94 -2.60 12.81 -14.06
N MET A 95 -2.93 12.91 -12.76
CA MET A 95 -3.03 11.73 -11.89
C MET A 95 -4.18 10.80 -12.29
N LEU A 96 -5.33 11.33 -12.70
CA LEU A 96 -6.50 10.55 -13.11
C LEU A 96 -6.31 9.91 -14.49
N GLU A 97 -5.58 10.58 -15.40
CA GLU A 97 -5.27 10.07 -16.73
C GLU A 97 -4.09 9.09 -16.73
N SER A 98 -3.24 9.13 -15.70
CA SER A 98 -2.09 8.24 -15.58
C SER A 98 -2.49 6.84 -15.11
N SER A 99 -2.18 5.81 -15.92
CA SER A 99 -2.33 4.41 -15.53
C SER A 99 -1.40 3.99 -14.39
N ALA A 100 -0.31 4.72 -14.17
CA ALA A 100 0.68 4.45 -13.14
C ALA A 100 1.32 5.75 -12.63
N VAL A 101 0.67 6.38 -11.65
CA VAL A 101 1.12 7.65 -11.02
C VAL A 101 2.55 7.54 -10.47
N ALA A 102 2.92 6.37 -9.93
CA ALA A 102 4.25 6.14 -9.42
C ALA A 102 5.32 6.16 -10.52
N THR A 103 5.06 5.59 -11.70
CA THR A 103 6.04 5.55 -12.79
C THR A 103 6.23 6.90 -13.44
N THR A 104 5.18 7.73 -13.54
CA THR A 104 5.30 9.09 -14.09
C THR A 104 6.12 9.99 -13.17
N VAL A 105 5.88 9.93 -11.85
CA VAL A 105 6.66 10.69 -10.85
C VAL A 105 8.10 10.20 -10.78
N LEU A 106 8.32 8.88 -10.79
CA LEU A 106 9.66 8.30 -10.79
C LEU A 106 10.40 8.60 -12.09
N ALA A 107 9.75 8.56 -13.26
CA ALA A 107 10.37 8.91 -14.53
C ALA A 107 10.79 10.39 -14.58
N MET A 108 9.97 11.29 -14.02
CA MET A 108 10.32 12.71 -13.92
C MET A 108 11.44 12.97 -12.90
N ALA A 109 11.46 12.24 -11.78
CA ALA A 109 12.50 12.38 -10.75
C ALA A 109 13.82 11.68 -11.12
N PHE A 110 13.78 10.55 -11.82
CA PHE A 110 14.92 9.71 -12.18
C PHE A 110 15.35 9.84 -13.64
N CYS A 111 15.37 11.06 -14.19
CA CYS A 111 15.94 11.33 -15.52
C CYS A 111 17.42 10.87 -15.70
N LEU A 112 18.05 10.31 -14.66
CA LEU A 112 19.44 9.84 -14.62
C LEU A 112 19.60 8.32 -14.37
N ILE A 113 18.54 7.56 -14.06
CA ILE A 113 18.67 6.13 -13.70
C ILE A 113 17.70 5.26 -14.52
N GLY A 114 18.20 4.70 -15.62
CA GLY A 114 17.64 3.52 -16.30
C GLY A 114 16.15 3.58 -16.67
N ASP A 115 15.61 2.43 -17.06
CA ASP A 115 14.18 2.29 -17.39
C ASP A 115 13.36 2.01 -16.12
N VAL A 116 12.57 3.00 -15.68
CA VAL A 116 11.70 2.93 -14.49
C VAL A 116 10.66 1.81 -14.60
N TYR A 117 10.21 1.47 -15.81
CA TYR A 117 9.23 0.40 -16.02
C TYR A 117 9.79 -0.96 -15.63
N VAL A 118 11.10 -1.17 -15.81
CA VAL A 118 11.78 -2.40 -15.44
C VAL A 118 11.80 -2.58 -13.92
N LEU A 119 12.07 -1.52 -13.16
CA LEU A 119 12.07 -1.56 -11.69
C LEU A 119 10.68 -1.93 -11.14
N VAL A 120 9.64 -1.26 -11.64
CA VAL A 120 8.25 -1.55 -11.22
C VAL A 120 7.83 -2.96 -11.62
N SER A 121 8.27 -3.43 -12.78
CA SER A 121 8.01 -4.82 -13.22
C SER A 121 8.69 -5.83 -12.31
N TYR A 122 9.95 -5.60 -11.90
CA TYR A 122 10.62 -6.48 -10.93
C TYR A 122 9.88 -6.53 -9.60
N LEU A 123 9.45 -5.39 -9.06
CA LEU A 123 8.69 -5.33 -7.80
C LEU A 123 7.38 -6.11 -7.87
N THR A 124 6.62 -5.96 -8.97
CA THR A 124 5.35 -6.68 -9.13
C THR A 124 5.55 -8.17 -9.32
N ILE A 125 6.55 -8.59 -10.11
CA ILE A 125 6.90 -10.01 -10.29
C ILE A 125 7.32 -10.64 -8.97
N THR A 126 8.16 -9.97 -8.18
CA THR A 126 8.58 -10.48 -6.86
C THR A 126 7.40 -10.60 -5.90
N ALA A 127 6.48 -9.62 -5.86
CA ALA A 127 5.29 -9.67 -5.02
C ALA A 127 4.34 -10.82 -5.39
N VAL A 128 4.10 -11.03 -6.68
CA VAL A 128 3.28 -12.15 -7.18
C VAL A 128 3.95 -13.49 -6.88
N ALA A 129 5.25 -13.61 -7.11
CA ALA A 129 6.01 -14.83 -6.81
C ALA A 129 5.96 -15.18 -5.31
N ALA A 130 6.13 -14.20 -4.43
CA ALA A 130 6.02 -14.41 -2.97
C ALA A 130 4.62 -14.88 -2.55
N THR A 131 3.58 -14.32 -3.19
CA THR A 131 2.18 -14.73 -2.95
C THR A 131 1.94 -16.16 -3.45
N MET A 132 2.39 -16.49 -4.66
CA MET A 132 2.28 -17.84 -5.22
C MET A 132 3.00 -18.88 -4.37
N PHE A 133 4.19 -18.55 -3.87
CA PHE A 133 4.95 -19.42 -2.97
C PHE A 133 4.17 -19.69 -1.67
N SER A 134 3.60 -18.65 -1.07
CA SER A 134 2.82 -18.78 0.17
C SER A 134 1.58 -19.66 -0.02
N VAL A 135 0.82 -19.46 -1.12
CA VAL A 135 -0.35 -20.29 -1.45
C VAL A 135 0.07 -21.74 -1.74
N GLY A 136 1.14 -21.94 -2.50
CA GLY A 136 1.69 -23.26 -2.81
C GLY A 136 2.13 -24.02 -1.55
N ALA A 137 2.78 -23.34 -0.62
CA ALA A 137 3.18 -23.91 0.66
C ALA A 137 1.97 -24.38 1.48
N LEU A 138 0.90 -23.59 1.56
CA LEU A 138 -0.34 -23.98 2.28
C LEU A 138 -0.99 -25.24 1.67
N VAL A 139 -1.05 -25.32 0.34
CA VAL A 139 -1.58 -26.50 -0.36
C VAL A 139 -0.70 -27.73 -0.10
N PHE A 140 0.62 -27.56 -0.14
CA PHE A 140 1.58 -28.65 0.11
C PHE A 140 1.49 -29.18 1.54
N ILE A 141 1.43 -28.30 2.55
CA ILE A 141 1.28 -28.67 3.97
C ILE A 141 0.00 -29.49 4.17
N LYS A 142 -1.11 -29.04 3.56
CA LYS A 142 -2.40 -29.74 3.62
C LYS A 142 -2.34 -31.11 2.95
N TRP A 143 -1.70 -31.21 1.78
CA TRP A 143 -1.53 -32.49 1.07
C TRP A 143 -0.67 -33.49 1.84
N LYS A 144 0.43 -33.02 2.46
CA LYS A 144 1.34 -33.85 3.26
C LYS A 144 0.83 -34.16 4.68
N LYS A 145 -0.31 -33.60 5.10
CA LYS A 145 -0.87 -33.76 6.45
C LYS A 145 0.16 -33.55 7.56
N ILE A 146 1.02 -32.55 7.39
CA ILE A 146 2.09 -32.23 8.36
C ILE A 146 1.41 -31.87 9.69
N PRO A 147 1.89 -32.41 10.84
CA PRO A 147 1.30 -32.08 12.14
C PRO A 147 1.45 -30.59 12.40
N VAL A 148 0.33 -29.88 12.33
CA VAL A 148 0.19 -28.51 12.82
C VAL A 148 0.16 -28.52 14.35
N SER A 149 0.54 -27.41 14.96
CA SER A 149 0.48 -27.17 16.41
C SER A 149 -0.72 -27.86 17.08
N ALA A 150 -0.52 -28.46 18.26
CA ALA A 150 -1.59 -29.12 19.01
C ALA A 150 -2.80 -28.21 19.30
N ASN A 151 -2.61 -26.88 19.23
CA ASN A 151 -3.64 -25.85 19.41
C ASN A 151 -4.19 -25.27 18.09
N ALA A 152 -3.92 -25.90 16.94
CA ALA A 152 -4.41 -25.40 15.66
C ALA A 152 -5.95 -25.45 15.60
N VAL A 153 -6.57 -24.31 15.31
CA VAL A 153 -8.02 -24.17 15.18
C VAL A 153 -8.49 -25.01 13.99
N LYS A 154 -9.23 -26.08 14.26
CA LYS A 154 -9.83 -26.95 13.23
C LYS A 154 -11.11 -26.29 12.73
N VAL A 155 -11.01 -25.55 11.63
CA VAL A 155 -12.18 -25.01 10.94
C VAL A 155 -12.74 -26.04 9.97
N ASN A 156 -13.95 -26.52 10.24
CA ASN A 156 -14.72 -27.38 9.35
C ASN A 156 -15.41 -26.53 8.28
N PHE A 157 -15.11 -26.81 7.00
CA PHE A 157 -15.62 -26.06 5.85
C PHE A 157 -17.16 -25.97 5.76
N PHE A 158 -17.88 -26.90 6.37
CA PHE A 158 -19.35 -26.99 6.25
C PHE A 158 -20.13 -26.26 7.35
N HIS A 159 -19.45 -25.70 8.36
CA HIS A 159 -20.13 -25.16 9.55
C HIS A 159 -19.68 -23.75 9.94
N THR A 160 -19.32 -22.91 8.97
CA THR A 160 -19.29 -21.45 9.16
C THR A 160 -20.71 -20.90 8.98
N THR A 161 -21.47 -20.85 10.06
CA THR A 161 -22.67 -20.01 10.15
C THR A 161 -22.21 -18.60 10.47
N PHE A 162 -22.57 -17.64 9.62
CA PHE A 162 -22.34 -16.20 9.84
C PHE A 162 -23.12 -15.69 11.05
#